data_AF-A0A098F7Y1-F1
#
_entry.id   AF-A0A098F7Y1-F1
#
_cell.length_a   1.000
_cell.length_b   1.000
_cell.length_c   1.000
_cell.angle_alpha   90.00
_cell.angle_beta   90.00
_cell.angle_gamma   90.00
#
_symmetry.space_group_name_H-M   'P 1'
#
loop_
_entity.id
_entity.type
_entity.pdbx_description
1 polymer ?
#
loop_
_entity_poly.entity_id
_entity_poly.type
_entity_poly.pdbx_seq_one_letter_code
_entity_poly.pdbx_strand_id
1 'polypeptide(L)'
;MKIIERFLTKNNCFKAGKKIKVKGLMLHSTGANNPKLSRYIQPDDGILGKNPNNNDWNRPQPDGQQKCVHAFIGKDKNGVVRTYQTLPWNHRGWGGGGKSNDTHIHVEICEDDLKDPKYFKEVYREAVELFAYLCKEFPYLIPDKDIITHSEGYKMGIASNHGDVMHWFPKHGKSMNTFRADVSKALEEEAVLKKGAKGDSVKKLQNELITVGEKLPKFGADGDYGQETENAVKAFQARYSLTVNGIADNVTLNKLAEVLKSKVTSKPVPAQSKPAPAKPAAAPKQFLIRVKANSLYYYTKPDWNAKAAIPVKKGTVLTVVQTLTVAGSKMYKLKSGTYITANPKYVVIVK
;
A
#
# COMPACT_ATOMS: atom_id res chain seq x y z
N MET A 1 5.95 4.85 -14.30
CA MET A 1 6.56 3.55 -14.69
C MET A 1 5.69 2.73 -15.65
N LYS A 2 6.29 1.87 -16.50
CA LYS A 2 5.62 0.77 -17.25
C LYS A 2 6.10 -0.58 -16.73
N ILE A 3 5.17 -1.46 -16.35
CA ILE A 3 5.48 -2.85 -15.97
C ILE A 3 5.42 -3.74 -17.23
N ILE A 4 6.47 -4.52 -17.48
CA ILE A 4 6.52 -5.47 -18.59
C ILE A 4 6.34 -6.88 -18.04
N GLU A 5 5.31 -7.60 -18.50
CA GLU A 5 5.10 -8.98 -18.08
C GLU A 5 6.02 -9.94 -18.82
N ARG A 6 6.77 -10.75 -18.06
CA ARG A 6 7.63 -11.82 -18.57
C ARG A 6 7.71 -12.95 -17.56
N PHE A 7 6.62 -13.70 -17.44
CA PHE A 7 6.56 -14.80 -16.48
C PHE A 7 7.60 -15.89 -16.74
N LEU A 8 8.27 -16.31 -15.68
CA LEU A 8 9.31 -17.34 -15.71
C LEU A 8 8.69 -18.74 -15.68
N THR A 9 7.96 -19.10 -16.75
CA THR A 9 7.11 -20.29 -16.82
C THR A 9 7.86 -21.63 -16.72
N LYS A 10 9.18 -21.65 -16.93
CA LYS A 10 10.01 -22.85 -16.77
C LYS A 10 10.43 -23.07 -15.31
N ASN A 11 10.33 -22.05 -14.45
CA ASN A 11 10.70 -22.12 -13.04
C ASN A 11 9.73 -23.00 -12.24
N ASN A 12 10.26 -23.82 -11.33
CA ASN A 12 9.43 -24.72 -10.53
C ASN A 12 8.45 -23.97 -9.61
N CYS A 13 8.80 -22.76 -9.16
CA CYS A 13 7.92 -21.89 -8.39
C CYS A 13 6.66 -21.50 -9.19
N PHE A 14 6.85 -21.10 -10.45
CA PHE A 14 5.74 -20.78 -11.35
C PHE A 14 4.87 -22.02 -11.58
N LYS A 15 5.48 -23.14 -11.95
CA LYS A 15 4.79 -24.41 -12.22
C LYS A 15 4.00 -24.94 -11.02
N ALA A 16 4.50 -24.74 -9.81
CA ALA A 16 3.82 -25.16 -8.59
C ALA A 16 2.45 -24.48 -8.41
N GLY A 17 2.20 -23.33 -9.04
CA GLY A 17 0.86 -22.73 -9.08
C GLY A 17 0.33 -22.16 -7.76
N LYS A 18 1.02 -22.37 -6.63
CA LYS A 18 0.50 -22.08 -5.29
C LYS A 18 0.22 -20.58 -5.14
N LYS A 19 -0.96 -20.25 -4.61
CA LYS A 19 -1.39 -18.87 -4.38
C LYS A 19 -1.17 -18.43 -2.93
N ILE A 20 -1.01 -17.12 -2.74
CA ILE A 20 -0.87 -16.46 -1.45
C ILE A 20 -1.93 -15.39 -1.26
N LYS A 21 -2.29 -15.15 0.00
CA LYS A 21 -2.92 -13.88 0.39
C LYS A 21 -1.80 -12.91 0.71
N VAL A 22 -1.66 -11.87 -0.11
CA VAL A 22 -0.64 -10.84 0.09
C VAL A 22 -0.87 -10.17 1.45
N LYS A 23 0.20 -10.05 2.24
CA LYS A 23 0.22 -9.37 3.55
C LYS A 23 1.36 -8.37 3.67
N GLY A 24 2.28 -8.36 2.72
CA GLY A 24 3.40 -7.42 2.69
C GLY A 24 4.18 -7.48 1.38
N LEU A 25 5.11 -6.55 1.24
CA LEU A 25 6.05 -6.43 0.13
C LEU A 25 7.46 -6.55 0.71
N MET A 26 8.32 -7.31 0.04
CA MET A 26 9.70 -7.51 0.44
C MET A 26 10.63 -7.03 -0.66
N LEU A 27 11.45 -6.04 -0.35
CA LEU A 27 12.48 -5.53 -1.24
C LEU A 27 13.78 -6.31 -1.05
N HIS A 28 14.34 -6.75 -2.17
CA HIS A 28 15.59 -7.47 -2.29
C HIS A 28 16.55 -6.72 -3.21
N SER A 29 17.82 -7.11 -3.15
CA SER A 29 18.75 -6.84 -4.23
C SER A 29 19.60 -8.06 -4.56
N THR A 30 19.96 -8.16 -5.84
CA THR A 30 20.43 -9.44 -6.42
C THR A 30 21.77 -9.97 -5.87
N GLY A 31 22.51 -9.17 -5.09
CA GLY A 31 23.80 -9.54 -4.50
C GLY A 31 24.93 -9.78 -5.52
N ALA A 32 24.75 -9.33 -6.77
CA ALA A 32 25.72 -9.52 -7.84
C ALA A 32 25.91 -8.21 -8.59
N ASN A 33 27.17 -7.84 -8.85
CA ASN A 33 27.53 -6.70 -9.69
C ASN A 33 27.16 -6.97 -11.16
N ASN A 34 25.86 -6.83 -11.44
CA ASN A 34 25.29 -7.00 -12.76
C ASN A 34 23.94 -6.25 -12.83
N PRO A 35 23.93 -5.03 -13.37
CA PRO A 35 22.72 -4.22 -13.42
C PRO A 35 21.76 -4.67 -14.53
N LYS A 36 22.09 -5.68 -15.34
CA LYS A 36 21.34 -6.04 -16.55
C LYS A 36 20.24 -7.05 -16.24
N LEU A 37 19.01 -6.72 -16.62
CA LEU A 37 17.85 -7.61 -16.50
C LEU A 37 18.04 -8.92 -17.28
N SER A 38 18.75 -8.90 -18.42
CA SER A 38 18.97 -10.10 -19.24
C SER A 38 19.69 -11.22 -18.50
N ARG A 39 20.48 -10.91 -17.45
CA ARG A 39 21.09 -11.91 -16.59
C ARG A 39 20.04 -12.79 -15.91
N TYR A 40 18.94 -12.18 -15.45
CA TYR A 40 17.93 -12.84 -14.61
C TYR A 40 16.68 -13.25 -15.38
N ILE A 41 16.38 -12.57 -16.49
CA ILE A 41 15.14 -12.75 -17.24
C ILE A 41 15.45 -13.18 -18.67
N GLN A 42 14.88 -14.31 -19.06
CA GLN A 42 14.89 -14.84 -20.43
C GLN A 42 13.54 -15.55 -20.70
N PRO A 43 13.16 -15.78 -21.98
CA PRO A 43 13.89 -15.42 -23.19
C PRO A 43 13.95 -13.91 -23.43
N ASP A 44 14.89 -13.46 -24.26
CA ASP A 44 14.92 -12.08 -24.78
C ASP A 44 13.59 -11.75 -25.46
N ASP A 45 13.07 -10.56 -25.20
CA ASP A 45 11.85 -10.00 -25.78
C ASP A 45 12.16 -8.88 -26.80
N GLY A 46 13.44 -8.72 -27.14
CA GLY A 46 13.95 -7.64 -27.99
C GLY A 46 14.34 -6.39 -27.21
N ILE A 47 14.04 -6.32 -25.90
CA ILE A 47 14.37 -5.21 -25.00
C ILE A 47 15.44 -5.64 -23.99
N LEU A 48 15.29 -6.82 -23.38
CA LEU A 48 16.19 -7.37 -22.38
C LEU A 48 17.63 -7.50 -22.89
N GLY A 49 17.79 -8.08 -24.08
CA GLY A 49 19.08 -8.42 -24.67
C GLY A 49 19.59 -9.82 -24.29
N LYS A 50 20.80 -10.13 -24.78
CA LYS A 50 21.40 -11.47 -24.69
C LYS A 50 21.82 -11.82 -23.25
N ASN A 51 21.74 -13.11 -22.92
CA ASN A 51 22.32 -13.71 -21.72
C ASN A 51 23.42 -14.72 -22.10
N PRO A 52 24.68 -14.28 -22.31
CA PRO A 52 25.76 -15.16 -22.77
C PRO A 52 26.13 -16.24 -21.75
N ASN A 53 25.90 -15.98 -20.46
CA ASN A 53 26.26 -16.90 -19.38
C ASN A 53 25.18 -17.93 -19.10
N ASN A 54 24.05 -17.87 -19.81
CA ASN A 54 22.90 -18.76 -19.65
C ASN A 54 22.60 -19.03 -18.16
N ASN A 55 22.38 -17.97 -17.38
CA ASN A 55 22.18 -18.01 -15.93
C ASN A 55 20.92 -17.26 -15.46
N ASP A 56 19.91 -17.18 -16.33
CA ASP A 56 18.61 -16.61 -16.02
C ASP A 56 17.79 -17.47 -15.05
N TRP A 57 16.74 -16.88 -14.49
CA TRP A 57 15.89 -17.54 -13.51
C TRP A 57 14.70 -18.28 -14.14
N ASN A 58 14.55 -18.26 -15.47
CA ASN A 58 13.53 -19.02 -16.21
C ASN A 58 13.98 -20.46 -16.49
N ARG A 59 14.29 -21.18 -15.40
CA ARG A 59 14.68 -22.59 -15.41
C ARG A 59 14.19 -23.26 -14.13
N PRO A 60 14.07 -24.60 -14.09
CA PRO A 60 13.49 -25.31 -12.94
C PRO A 60 14.05 -24.88 -11.58
N GLN A 61 15.38 -24.79 -11.47
CA GLN A 61 16.09 -24.34 -10.26
C GLN A 61 17.30 -23.48 -10.68
N PRO A 62 17.19 -22.15 -10.64
CA PRO A 62 18.30 -21.25 -10.93
C PRO A 62 19.48 -21.51 -9.99
N ASP A 63 20.66 -21.79 -10.55
CA ASP A 63 21.87 -22.16 -9.81
C ASP A 63 21.67 -23.32 -8.81
N GLY A 64 20.79 -24.27 -9.14
CA GLY A 64 20.44 -25.40 -8.25
C GLY A 64 19.62 -24.99 -7.01
N GLN A 65 19.10 -23.76 -6.97
CA GLN A 65 18.43 -23.19 -5.81
C GLN A 65 16.95 -22.92 -6.08
N GLN A 66 16.17 -22.88 -5.00
CA GLN A 66 14.77 -22.44 -5.04
C GLN A 66 14.70 -20.91 -5.00
N LYS A 67 14.79 -20.29 -6.17
CA LYS A 67 14.73 -18.83 -6.34
C LYS A 67 13.69 -18.45 -7.37
N CYS A 68 12.77 -17.56 -6.98
CA CYS A 68 11.78 -16.95 -7.86
C CYS A 68 11.13 -15.76 -7.17
N VAL A 69 11.09 -14.61 -7.85
CA VAL A 69 10.50 -13.38 -7.33
C VAL A 69 9.46 -12.84 -8.30
N HIS A 70 8.64 -11.92 -7.80
CA HIS A 70 7.51 -11.36 -8.53
C HIS A 70 7.92 -10.32 -9.54
N ALA A 71 8.98 -9.57 -9.28
CA ALA A 71 9.52 -8.63 -10.23
C ALA A 71 11.02 -8.40 -10.07
N PHE A 72 11.62 -7.91 -11.15
CA PHE A 72 12.97 -7.37 -11.18
C PHE A 72 12.96 -5.93 -11.68
N ILE A 73 13.90 -5.15 -11.18
CA ILE A 73 14.22 -3.79 -11.61
C ILE A 73 15.69 -3.74 -12.03
N GLY A 74 15.99 -3.23 -13.22
CA GLY A 74 17.36 -3.12 -13.72
C GLY A 74 17.44 -2.56 -15.14
N LYS A 75 18.65 -2.52 -15.71
CA LYS A 75 18.91 -2.02 -17.07
C LYS A 75 18.49 -3.03 -18.15
N ASP A 76 17.86 -2.52 -19.19
CA ASP A 76 17.69 -3.21 -20.46
C ASP A 76 18.97 -3.20 -21.31
N LYS A 77 18.91 -3.74 -22.54
CA LYS A 77 20.06 -3.80 -23.46
C LYS A 77 20.63 -2.44 -23.85
N ASN A 78 19.82 -1.37 -23.75
CA ASN A 78 20.18 0.01 -24.08
C ASN A 78 20.55 0.83 -22.82
N GLY A 79 20.58 0.20 -21.64
CA GLY A 79 20.91 0.86 -20.38
C GLY A 79 19.75 1.56 -19.69
N VAL A 80 18.52 1.43 -20.19
CA VAL A 80 17.32 2.04 -19.60
C VAL A 80 16.82 1.18 -18.44
N VAL A 81 16.58 1.78 -17.28
CA VAL A 81 15.96 1.09 -16.13
C VAL A 81 14.51 0.72 -16.44
N ARG A 82 14.14 -0.53 -16.16
CA ARG A 82 12.79 -1.07 -16.36
C ARG A 82 12.36 -1.98 -15.23
N THR A 83 11.06 -2.11 -15.08
CA THR A 83 10.41 -3.12 -14.25
C THR A 83 9.86 -4.27 -15.10
N TYR A 84 10.24 -5.49 -14.74
CA TYR A 84 9.67 -6.71 -15.31
C TYR A 84 8.95 -7.53 -14.24
N GLN A 85 7.69 -7.85 -14.47
CA GLN A 85 6.95 -8.78 -13.64
C GLN A 85 7.22 -10.22 -14.12
N THR A 86 7.80 -11.02 -13.23
CA THR A 86 8.28 -12.38 -13.50
C THR A 86 7.44 -13.48 -12.87
N LEU A 87 6.51 -13.12 -11.98
CA LEU A 87 5.53 -14.02 -11.36
C LEU A 87 4.22 -13.24 -11.08
N PRO A 88 3.02 -13.84 -11.23
CA PRO A 88 1.77 -13.18 -10.85
C PRO A 88 1.80 -12.73 -9.39
N TRP A 89 1.28 -11.55 -9.07
CA TRP A 89 1.37 -10.92 -7.73
C TRP A 89 0.82 -11.80 -6.60
N ASN A 90 -0.19 -12.62 -6.89
CA ASN A 90 -0.81 -13.52 -5.92
C ASN A 90 -0.20 -14.93 -5.89
N HIS A 91 0.89 -15.19 -6.60
CA HIS A 91 1.56 -16.48 -6.61
C HIS A 91 2.60 -16.54 -5.49
N ARG A 92 2.84 -17.73 -4.95
CA ARG A 92 3.84 -17.97 -3.90
C ARG A 92 5.24 -17.93 -4.49
N GLY A 93 5.96 -16.83 -4.31
CA GLY A 93 7.38 -16.70 -4.66
C GLY A 93 8.29 -17.54 -3.76
N TRP A 94 9.55 -17.70 -4.18
CA TRP A 94 10.64 -18.28 -3.40
C TRP A 94 11.75 -17.22 -3.24
N GLY A 95 11.39 -16.04 -2.73
CA GLY A 95 12.31 -14.89 -2.65
C GLY A 95 12.96 -14.73 -1.27
N GLY A 96 12.18 -14.82 -0.18
CA GLY A 96 12.67 -14.50 1.17
C GLY A 96 13.06 -15.72 2.00
N GLY A 97 12.70 -16.93 1.56
CA GLY A 97 12.75 -18.12 2.41
C GLY A 97 11.74 -18.05 3.57
N GLY A 98 11.54 -19.17 4.26
CA GLY A 98 10.64 -19.22 5.42
C GLY A 98 9.17 -18.85 5.11
N LYS A 99 8.51 -18.23 6.10
CA LYS A 99 7.07 -17.88 6.07
C LYS A 99 6.74 -16.71 5.14
N SER A 100 7.73 -15.88 4.81
CA SER A 100 7.54 -14.71 3.94
C SER A 100 7.09 -15.12 2.55
N ASN A 101 7.61 -16.24 2.02
CA ASN A 101 7.21 -16.81 0.73
C ASN A 101 5.69 -17.04 0.62
N ASP A 102 5.00 -17.35 1.73
CA ASP A 102 3.56 -17.62 1.77
C ASP A 102 2.70 -16.35 1.94
N THR A 103 3.32 -15.17 2.00
CA THR A 103 2.62 -13.92 2.38
C THR A 103 3.09 -12.66 1.66
N HIS A 104 4.31 -12.63 1.13
CA HIS A 104 4.91 -11.41 0.57
C HIS A 104 5.06 -11.47 -0.94
N ILE A 105 4.96 -10.29 -1.56
CA ILE A 105 5.46 -10.06 -2.92
C ILE A 105 6.95 -9.73 -2.80
N HIS A 106 7.80 -10.40 -3.59
CA HIS A 106 9.24 -10.23 -3.58
C HIS A 106 9.68 -9.48 -4.83
N VAL A 107 10.45 -8.40 -4.67
CA VAL A 107 10.99 -7.59 -5.76
C VAL A 107 12.50 -7.49 -5.64
N GLU A 108 13.21 -7.81 -6.71
CA GLU A 108 14.67 -7.73 -6.80
C GLU A 108 15.11 -6.46 -7.54
N ILE A 109 16.05 -5.71 -6.97
CA ILE A 109 16.80 -4.69 -7.70
C ILE A 109 18.15 -5.28 -8.15
N CYS A 110 18.44 -5.19 -9.45
CA CYS A 110 19.73 -5.59 -10.01
C CYS A 110 20.83 -4.64 -9.51
N GLU A 111 21.88 -5.18 -8.88
CA GLU A 111 22.96 -4.36 -8.32
C GLU A 111 23.99 -4.00 -9.40
N ASP A 112 24.62 -2.84 -9.25
CA ASP A 112 25.89 -2.50 -9.88
C ASP A 112 27.06 -2.88 -8.94
N ASP A 113 28.19 -2.18 -9.03
CA ASP A 113 29.30 -2.34 -8.10
C ASP A 113 29.10 -1.59 -6.76
N LEU A 114 27.85 -1.15 -6.50
CA LEU A 114 27.38 -0.40 -5.34
C LEU A 114 27.84 1.05 -5.29
N LYS A 115 28.32 1.61 -6.41
CA LYS A 115 28.96 2.92 -6.42
C LYS A 115 28.34 3.92 -7.39
N ASP A 116 27.58 3.52 -8.41
CA ASP A 116 27.02 4.45 -9.39
C ASP A 116 25.81 5.20 -8.81
N PRO A 117 25.95 6.49 -8.42
CA PRO A 117 24.84 7.22 -7.82
C PRO A 117 23.72 7.52 -8.83
N LYS A 118 24.03 7.57 -10.13
CA LYS A 118 23.03 7.81 -11.18
C LYS A 118 22.16 6.58 -11.34
N TYR A 119 22.79 5.41 -11.50
CA TYR A 119 22.05 4.16 -11.61
C TYR A 119 21.21 3.88 -10.36
N PHE A 120 21.81 4.03 -9.16
CA PHE A 120 21.09 3.86 -7.91
C PHE A 120 19.84 4.75 -7.85
N LYS A 121 19.97 6.03 -8.20
CA LYS A 121 18.84 6.97 -8.22
C LYS A 121 17.72 6.50 -9.16
N GLU A 122 18.07 5.98 -10.33
CA GLU A 122 17.10 5.49 -11.31
C GLU A 122 16.34 4.25 -10.81
N VAL A 123 17.05 3.23 -10.30
CA VAL A 123 16.40 2.01 -9.78
C VAL A 123 15.67 2.24 -8.46
N TYR A 124 16.16 3.15 -7.61
CA TYR A 124 15.48 3.53 -6.38
C TYR A 124 14.13 4.19 -6.69
N ARG A 125 14.10 5.14 -7.64
CA ARG A 125 12.85 5.76 -8.09
C ARG A 125 11.90 4.73 -8.68
N GLU A 126 12.39 3.87 -9.57
CA GLU A 126 11.59 2.81 -10.18
C GLU A 126 10.99 1.86 -9.11
N ALA A 127 11.77 1.51 -8.09
CA ALA A 127 11.30 0.70 -6.96
C ALA A 127 10.25 1.43 -6.11
N VAL A 128 10.43 2.72 -5.84
CA VAL A 128 9.43 3.54 -5.15
C VAL A 128 8.11 3.55 -5.93
N GLU A 129 8.16 3.78 -7.24
CA GLU A 129 6.98 3.77 -8.12
C GLU A 129 6.30 2.38 -8.13
N LEU A 130 7.07 1.29 -8.22
CA LEU A 130 6.53 -0.06 -8.19
C LEU A 130 5.87 -0.41 -6.86
N PHE A 131 6.50 -0.08 -5.74
CA PHE A 131 5.92 -0.37 -4.42
C PHE A 131 4.67 0.48 -4.16
N ALA A 132 4.64 1.73 -4.62
CA ALA A 132 3.43 2.56 -4.58
C ALA A 132 2.30 1.95 -5.43
N TYR A 133 2.60 1.47 -6.64
CA TYR A 133 1.66 0.73 -7.48
C TYR A 133 1.11 -0.52 -6.77
N LEU A 134 1.99 -1.33 -6.15
CA LEU A 134 1.58 -2.53 -5.42
C LEU A 134 0.72 -2.20 -4.19
N CYS A 135 1.00 -1.11 -3.49
CA CYS A 135 0.13 -0.64 -2.42
C CYS A 135 -1.26 -0.19 -2.92
N LYS A 136 -1.40 0.26 -4.18
CA LYS A 136 -2.71 0.53 -4.79
C LYS A 136 -3.46 -0.75 -5.15
N GLU A 137 -2.75 -1.73 -5.71
CA GLU A 137 -3.30 -3.04 -6.05
C GLU A 137 -3.77 -3.80 -4.79
N PHE A 138 -3.04 -3.62 -3.69
CA PHE A 138 -3.34 -4.20 -2.38
C PHE A 138 -3.58 -3.10 -1.34
N PRO A 139 -4.73 -2.40 -1.39
CA PRO A 139 -4.96 -1.14 -0.65
C PRO A 139 -5.10 -1.29 0.87
N TYR A 140 -4.98 -2.52 1.38
CA TYR A 140 -4.91 -2.82 2.81
C TYR A 140 -3.46 -2.87 3.32
N LEU A 141 -2.45 -2.78 2.45
CA LEU A 141 -1.05 -2.68 2.82
C LEU A 141 -0.72 -1.24 3.23
N ILE A 142 0.01 -1.09 4.33
CA ILE A 142 0.46 0.20 4.84
C ILE A 142 1.98 0.27 4.61
N PRO A 143 2.51 1.19 3.79
CA PRO A 143 3.94 1.24 3.45
C PRO A 143 4.86 1.15 4.67
N ASP A 144 4.58 1.93 5.72
CA ASP A 144 5.38 1.99 6.94
C ASP A 144 5.48 0.67 7.71
N LYS A 145 4.53 -0.25 7.50
CA LYS A 145 4.39 -1.50 8.26
C LYS A 145 4.67 -2.73 7.40
N ASP A 146 4.16 -2.73 6.19
CA ASP A 146 4.03 -3.94 5.37
C ASP A 146 5.08 -4.00 4.26
N ILE A 147 5.92 -2.97 4.10
CA ILE A 147 7.11 -3.01 3.25
C ILE A 147 8.32 -3.31 4.13
N ILE A 148 9.07 -4.36 3.81
CA ILE A 148 10.26 -4.80 4.57
C ILE A 148 11.42 -5.17 3.64
N THR A 149 12.63 -5.26 4.18
CA THR A 149 13.76 -5.96 3.54
C THR A 149 13.81 -7.43 3.92
N HIS A 150 14.68 -8.17 3.24
CA HIS A 150 15.06 -9.51 3.65
C HIS A 150 15.60 -9.54 5.09
N SER A 151 16.49 -8.60 5.44
CA SER A 151 17.07 -8.50 6.80
C SER A 151 16.05 -8.20 7.90
N GLU A 152 15.05 -7.35 7.64
CA GLU A 152 13.95 -7.12 8.58
C GLU A 152 13.04 -8.35 8.68
N GLY A 153 12.77 -9.03 7.57
CA GLY A 153 12.03 -10.30 7.55
C GLY A 153 12.71 -11.39 8.39
N TYR A 154 14.05 -11.46 8.38
CA TYR A 154 14.81 -12.37 9.23
C TYR A 154 14.63 -12.03 10.72
N LYS A 155 14.76 -10.74 11.09
CA LYS A 155 14.53 -10.28 12.48
C LYS A 155 13.10 -10.57 12.96
N MET A 156 12.14 -10.59 12.05
CA MET A 156 10.74 -10.96 12.32
C MET A 156 10.50 -12.48 12.36
N GLY A 157 11.51 -13.31 12.09
CA GLY A 157 11.41 -14.78 12.07
C GLY A 157 10.60 -15.32 10.89
N ILE A 158 10.49 -14.57 9.79
CA ILE A 158 9.71 -14.95 8.61
C ILE A 158 10.56 -15.15 7.34
N ALA A 159 11.83 -14.74 7.33
CA ALA A 159 12.74 -14.89 6.19
C ALA A 159 14.07 -15.54 6.60
N SER A 160 14.85 -16.03 5.65
CA SER A 160 16.24 -16.45 5.86
C SER A 160 17.15 -15.24 6.13
N ASN A 161 18.34 -15.47 6.68
CA ASN A 161 19.25 -14.38 7.04
C ASN A 161 20.03 -13.85 5.83
N HIS A 162 19.56 -12.74 5.24
CA HIS A 162 20.27 -11.98 4.22
C HIS A 162 20.28 -10.48 4.54
N GLY A 163 21.33 -9.79 4.09
CA GLY A 163 21.61 -8.40 4.45
C GLY A 163 21.07 -7.34 3.48
N ASP A 164 20.61 -7.75 2.31
CA ASP A 164 20.06 -6.85 1.30
C ASP A 164 18.77 -6.16 1.78
N VAL A 165 18.50 -4.93 1.36
CA VAL A 165 19.32 -4.03 0.52
C VAL A 165 20.33 -3.18 1.34
N MET A 166 20.55 -3.53 2.62
CA MET A 166 21.20 -2.64 3.58
C MET A 166 22.73 -2.53 3.42
N HIS A 167 23.36 -3.38 2.61
CA HIS A 167 24.75 -3.20 2.19
C HIS A 167 24.92 -2.13 1.10
N TRP A 168 23.83 -1.74 0.43
CA TRP A 168 23.84 -0.82 -0.71
C TRP A 168 23.19 0.53 -0.38
N PHE A 169 21.95 0.54 0.11
CA PHE A 169 21.17 1.77 0.32
C PHE A 169 21.90 2.84 1.16
N PRO A 170 22.55 2.50 2.29
CA PRO A 170 23.27 3.48 3.11
C PRO A 170 24.42 4.17 2.38
N LYS A 171 25.06 3.51 1.40
CA LYS A 171 26.14 4.10 0.59
C LYS A 171 25.66 5.28 -0.27
N HIS A 172 24.36 5.33 -0.54
CA HIS A 172 23.70 6.39 -1.29
C HIS A 172 22.80 7.28 -0.41
N GLY A 173 23.02 7.26 0.92
CA GLY A 173 22.26 8.10 1.85
C GLY A 173 20.78 7.70 1.99
N LYS A 174 20.43 6.45 1.66
CA LYS A 174 19.07 5.91 1.79
C LYS A 174 19.01 4.83 2.88
N SER A 175 17.81 4.61 3.37
CA SER A 175 17.43 3.58 4.34
C SER A 175 16.03 3.04 4.01
N MET A 176 15.60 1.97 4.68
CA MET A 176 14.23 1.50 4.54
C MET A 176 13.19 2.47 5.09
N ASN A 177 13.53 3.28 6.09
CA ASN A 177 12.62 4.33 6.57
C ASN A 177 12.41 5.39 5.49
N THR A 178 13.48 5.83 4.82
CA THR A 178 13.35 6.77 3.69
C THR A 178 12.63 6.14 2.50
N PHE A 179 12.83 4.85 2.24
CA PHE A 179 12.14 4.14 1.16
C PHE A 179 10.63 4.07 1.40
N ARG A 180 10.19 3.67 2.60
CA ARG A 180 8.77 3.66 2.98
C ARG A 180 8.15 5.04 2.90
N ALA A 181 8.86 6.07 3.36
CA ALA A 181 8.40 7.45 3.27
C ALA A 181 8.25 7.91 1.81
N ASP A 182 9.23 7.59 0.96
CA ASP A 182 9.19 7.93 -0.47
C ASP A 182 8.07 7.14 -1.20
N VAL A 183 7.80 5.89 -0.81
CA VAL A 183 6.64 5.10 -1.30
C VAL A 183 5.32 5.72 -0.86
N SER A 184 5.16 6.07 0.41
CA SER A 184 3.97 6.77 0.92
C SER A 184 3.74 8.09 0.19
N LYS A 185 4.82 8.85 -0.05
CA LYS A 185 4.77 10.09 -0.81
C LYS A 185 4.39 9.85 -2.27
N ALA A 186 4.96 8.86 -2.96
CA ALA A 186 4.58 8.54 -4.34
C ALA A 186 3.12 8.06 -4.43
N LEU A 187 2.66 7.30 -3.43
CA LEU A 187 1.27 6.88 -3.30
C LEU A 187 0.33 8.08 -3.11
N GLU A 188 0.75 9.09 -2.36
CA GLU A 188 0.05 10.38 -2.19
C GLU A 188 0.07 11.23 -3.47
N GLU A 189 1.23 11.45 -4.08
CA GLU A 189 1.42 12.34 -5.23
C GLU A 189 0.68 11.84 -6.49
N GLU A 190 0.70 10.54 -6.77
CA GLU A 190 -0.09 9.97 -7.88
C GLU A 190 -1.59 9.92 -7.57
N ALA A 191 -1.99 10.04 -6.30
CA ALA A 191 -3.38 10.07 -5.89
C ALA A 191 -3.97 11.49 -5.88
N VAL A 192 -3.16 12.54 -6.09
CA VAL A 192 -3.69 13.90 -6.22
C VAL A 192 -4.21 14.13 -7.64
N LEU A 193 -5.53 14.09 -7.80
CA LEU A 193 -6.21 14.51 -9.03
C LEU A 193 -6.76 15.93 -8.85
N LYS A 194 -6.45 16.82 -9.80
CA LYS A 194 -6.89 18.22 -9.78
C LYS A 194 -7.17 18.70 -11.19
N LYS A 195 -7.77 19.89 -11.30
CA LYS A 195 -8.08 20.53 -12.58
C LYS A 195 -6.88 20.50 -13.53
N GLY A 196 -7.11 20.02 -14.75
CA GLY A 196 -6.09 19.82 -15.78
C GLY A 196 -5.51 18.39 -15.85
N ALA A 197 -5.73 17.55 -14.83
CA ALA A 197 -5.42 16.12 -14.92
C ALA A 197 -6.27 15.44 -16.00
N LYS A 198 -5.74 14.38 -16.62
CA LYS A 198 -6.41 13.62 -17.68
C LYS A 198 -6.13 12.12 -17.53
N GLY A 199 -6.96 11.28 -18.15
CA GLY A 199 -6.75 9.84 -18.29
C GLY A 199 -7.60 8.98 -17.35
N ASP A 200 -7.25 7.70 -17.26
CA ASP A 200 -8.08 6.68 -16.62
C ASP A 200 -8.31 6.90 -15.12
N SER A 201 -7.34 7.50 -14.42
CA SER A 201 -7.47 7.86 -13.00
C SER A 201 -8.56 8.91 -12.78
N VAL A 202 -8.66 9.91 -13.67
CA VAL A 202 -9.72 10.92 -13.66
C VAL A 202 -11.07 10.28 -14.02
N LYS A 203 -11.10 9.44 -15.05
CA LYS A 203 -12.32 8.73 -15.45
C LYS A 203 -12.86 7.85 -14.31
N LYS A 204 -11.96 7.17 -13.59
CA LYS A 204 -12.30 6.40 -12.39
C LYS A 204 -12.90 7.29 -11.31
N LEU A 205 -12.23 8.39 -10.95
CA LEU A 205 -12.74 9.36 -9.98
C LEU A 205 -14.14 9.88 -10.36
N GLN A 206 -14.35 10.27 -11.61
CA GLN A 206 -15.65 10.77 -12.10
C GLN A 206 -16.74 9.70 -11.95
N ASN A 207 -16.47 8.45 -12.35
CA ASN A 207 -17.40 7.33 -12.16
C ASN A 207 -17.73 7.07 -10.67
N GLU A 208 -16.73 7.15 -9.81
CA GLU A 208 -16.89 6.98 -8.36
C GLU A 208 -17.74 8.12 -7.76
N LEU A 209 -17.51 9.37 -8.16
CA LEU A 209 -18.30 10.55 -7.78
C LEU A 209 -19.76 10.40 -8.22
N ILE A 210 -20.01 9.99 -9.47
CA ILE A 210 -21.36 9.70 -9.97
C ILE A 210 -22.02 8.60 -9.13
N THR A 211 -21.28 7.53 -8.83
CA THR A 211 -21.79 6.39 -8.05
C THR A 211 -22.18 6.81 -6.63
N VAL A 212 -21.42 7.70 -5.99
CA VAL A 212 -21.80 8.25 -4.67
C VAL A 212 -22.87 9.34 -4.75
N GLY A 213 -23.29 9.73 -5.95
CA GLY A 213 -24.40 10.64 -6.21
C GLY A 213 -23.99 12.10 -6.29
N GLU A 214 -22.74 12.38 -6.67
CA GLU A 214 -22.36 13.70 -7.18
C GLU A 214 -22.80 13.85 -8.64
N LYS A 215 -22.98 15.09 -9.08
CA LYS A 215 -23.49 15.41 -10.41
C LYS A 215 -22.35 15.76 -11.36
N LEU A 216 -22.27 15.02 -12.46
CA LEU A 216 -21.47 15.37 -13.65
C LEU A 216 -22.36 15.29 -14.92
N PRO A 217 -23.37 16.16 -15.06
CA PRO A 217 -24.39 16.05 -16.09
C PRO A 217 -23.92 16.38 -17.52
N LYS A 218 -22.86 17.17 -17.70
CA LYS A 218 -22.45 17.68 -19.01
C LYS A 218 -21.51 16.72 -19.73
N PHE A 219 -20.47 16.26 -19.07
CA PHE A 219 -19.44 15.42 -19.67
C PHE A 219 -19.35 14.01 -19.05
N GLY A 220 -19.95 13.81 -17.87
CA GLY A 220 -19.92 12.51 -17.20
C GLY A 220 -18.49 12.10 -16.82
N ALA A 221 -18.14 10.85 -17.12
CA ALA A 221 -16.82 10.29 -16.90
C ALA A 221 -16.00 10.27 -18.20
N ASP A 222 -15.60 11.45 -18.67
CA ASP A 222 -14.84 11.63 -19.92
C ASP A 222 -13.32 11.39 -19.76
N GLY A 223 -12.82 11.37 -18.53
CA GLY A 223 -11.39 11.28 -18.21
C GLY A 223 -10.65 12.61 -18.23
N ASP A 224 -11.35 13.74 -18.36
CA ASP A 224 -10.78 15.09 -18.31
C ASP A 224 -11.19 15.79 -17.01
N TYR A 225 -10.22 16.19 -16.18
CA TYR A 225 -10.51 16.88 -14.92
C TYR A 225 -10.75 18.37 -15.21
N GLY A 226 -11.92 18.65 -15.78
CA GLY A 226 -12.40 19.99 -16.08
C GLY A 226 -13.10 20.66 -14.89
N GLN A 227 -13.75 21.80 -15.17
CA GLN A 227 -14.50 22.55 -14.15
C GLN A 227 -15.63 21.73 -13.52
N GLU A 228 -16.28 20.87 -14.29
CA GLU A 228 -17.38 20.02 -13.80
C GLU A 228 -16.89 19.01 -12.76
N THR A 229 -15.79 18.31 -13.03
CA THR A 229 -15.17 17.38 -12.08
C THR A 229 -14.69 18.10 -10.83
N GLU A 230 -14.06 19.27 -10.97
CA GLU A 230 -13.66 20.09 -9.82
C GLU A 230 -14.86 20.46 -8.93
N ASN A 231 -15.98 20.87 -9.54
CA ASN A 231 -17.19 21.21 -8.81
C ASN A 231 -17.81 19.98 -8.10
N ALA A 232 -17.83 18.82 -8.76
CA ALA A 232 -18.29 17.57 -8.16
C ALA A 232 -17.41 17.16 -6.96
N VAL A 233 -16.09 17.32 -7.07
CA VAL A 233 -15.16 17.07 -5.96
C VAL A 233 -15.39 18.04 -4.81
N LYS A 234 -15.56 19.35 -5.08
CA LYS A 234 -15.90 20.34 -4.03
C LYS A 234 -17.22 20.00 -3.34
N ALA A 235 -18.24 19.58 -4.10
CA ALA A 235 -19.53 19.18 -3.56
C ALA A 235 -19.40 17.95 -2.65
N PHE A 236 -18.64 16.94 -3.07
CA PHE A 236 -18.33 15.77 -2.25
C PHE A 236 -17.58 16.14 -0.98
N GLN A 237 -16.52 16.95 -1.09
CA GLN A 237 -15.74 17.45 0.04
C GLN A 237 -16.63 18.18 1.05
N ALA A 238 -17.49 19.08 0.58
CA ALA A 238 -18.44 19.80 1.42
C ALA A 238 -19.42 18.84 2.12
N ARG A 239 -20.00 17.88 1.38
CA ARG A 239 -20.95 16.88 1.89
C ARG A 239 -20.37 16.05 3.04
N TYR A 240 -19.07 15.76 3.01
CA TYR A 240 -18.39 14.96 4.03
C TYR A 240 -17.49 15.77 4.96
N SER A 241 -17.64 17.09 4.99
CA SER A 241 -16.90 18.00 5.87
C SER A 241 -15.37 17.88 5.75
N LEU A 242 -14.89 17.78 4.52
CA LEU A 242 -13.47 17.84 4.15
C LEU A 242 -13.08 19.27 3.75
N THR A 243 -11.78 19.53 3.55
CA THR A 243 -11.30 20.78 2.97
C THR A 243 -11.85 20.93 1.54
N VAL A 244 -12.60 22.00 1.28
CA VAL A 244 -13.27 22.23 -0.02
C VAL A 244 -12.34 22.99 -0.97
N ASN A 245 -11.37 22.30 -1.55
CA ASN A 245 -10.38 22.88 -2.46
C ASN A 245 -10.50 22.38 -3.90
N GLY A 246 -11.36 21.39 -4.17
CA GLY A 246 -11.54 20.80 -5.50
C GLY A 246 -10.38 19.94 -5.97
N ILE A 247 -9.47 19.60 -5.06
CA ILE A 247 -8.36 18.67 -5.27
C ILE A 247 -8.77 17.33 -4.67
N ALA A 248 -8.91 16.30 -5.50
CA ALA A 248 -9.11 14.94 -5.04
C ALA A 248 -7.76 14.36 -4.57
N ASP A 249 -7.35 14.75 -3.37
CA ASP A 249 -6.21 14.21 -2.64
C ASP A 249 -6.55 12.90 -1.91
N ASN A 250 -5.58 12.32 -1.20
CA ASN A 250 -5.79 11.08 -0.45
C ASN A 250 -6.91 11.17 0.60
N VAL A 251 -7.11 12.33 1.23
CA VAL A 251 -8.19 12.50 2.20
C VAL A 251 -9.55 12.38 1.49
N THR A 252 -9.67 13.03 0.34
CA THR A 252 -10.87 13.02 -0.50
C THR A 252 -11.13 11.63 -1.08
N LEU A 253 -10.13 10.99 -1.68
CA LEU A 253 -10.24 9.68 -2.30
C LEU A 253 -10.53 8.56 -1.29
N ASN A 254 -9.89 8.60 -0.11
CA ASN A 254 -10.17 7.62 0.94
C ASN A 254 -11.61 7.74 1.44
N LYS A 255 -12.11 8.97 1.59
CA LYS A 255 -13.51 9.18 1.98
C LYS A 255 -14.47 8.70 0.89
N LEU A 256 -14.15 8.94 -0.37
CA LEU A 256 -14.92 8.45 -1.52
C LEU A 256 -14.98 6.91 -1.52
N ALA A 257 -13.84 6.24 -1.32
CA ALA A 257 -13.76 4.78 -1.22
C ALA A 257 -14.56 4.21 -0.03
N GLU A 258 -14.54 4.87 1.12
CA GLU A 258 -15.35 4.49 2.30
C GLU A 258 -16.85 4.54 1.98
N VAL A 259 -17.30 5.63 1.35
CA VAL A 259 -18.71 5.82 0.96
C VAL A 259 -19.13 4.78 -0.08
N LEU A 260 -18.30 4.51 -1.09
CA LEU A 260 -18.54 3.46 -2.09
C LEU A 260 -18.74 2.09 -1.45
N LYS A 261 -17.85 1.71 -0.50
CA LYS A 261 -17.99 0.45 0.24
C LYS A 261 -19.33 0.36 0.97
N SER A 262 -19.77 1.44 1.64
CA SER A 262 -21.05 1.46 2.33
C SER A 262 -22.27 1.36 1.39
N LYS A 263 -22.17 1.88 0.16
CA LYS A 263 -23.21 1.75 -0.87
C LYS A 263 -23.28 0.34 -1.46
N VAL A 264 -22.13 -0.32 -1.64
CA VAL A 264 -22.08 -1.69 -2.15
C VAL A 264 -22.66 -2.69 -1.13
N THR A 265 -22.46 -2.46 0.18
CA THR A 265 -23.06 -3.28 1.24
C THR A 265 -24.57 -3.04 1.45
N SER A 266 -25.19 -2.09 0.74
CA SER A 266 -26.60 -1.70 0.91
C SER A 266 -27.49 -1.99 -0.31
N LYS A 267 -27.00 -2.73 -1.34
CA LYS A 267 -27.86 -3.20 -2.45
C LYS A 267 -28.65 -4.48 -2.07
N PRO A 268 -29.93 -4.63 -2.49
CA PRO A 268 -30.84 -5.68 -1.98
C PRO A 268 -30.65 -7.03 -2.68
N VAL A 269 -30.69 -8.12 -1.89
CA VAL A 269 -30.92 -9.50 -2.37
C VAL A 269 -32.45 -9.71 -2.57
N PRO A 270 -32.91 -10.45 -3.61
CA PRO A 270 -34.34 -10.73 -3.81
C PRO A 270 -34.97 -11.46 -2.62
N ALA A 271 -36.24 -11.14 -2.37
CA ALA A 271 -36.98 -11.49 -1.16
C ALA A 271 -37.08 -13.01 -0.89
N GLN A 272 -36.64 -13.41 0.31
CA GLN A 272 -37.22 -14.52 1.06
C GLN A 272 -37.46 -14.09 2.51
N SER A 273 -38.56 -14.62 3.06
CA SER A 273 -39.33 -14.25 4.26
C SER A 273 -38.59 -13.56 5.42
N LYS A 274 -39.16 -12.42 5.85
CA LYS A 274 -38.91 -11.72 7.13
C LYS A 274 -38.95 -12.67 8.33
N PRO A 275 -38.04 -12.49 9.29
CA PRO A 275 -38.38 -12.41 10.71
C PRO A 275 -38.67 -10.95 11.10
N ALA A 276 -39.48 -10.77 12.13
CA ALA A 276 -40.06 -9.51 12.61
C ALA A 276 -39.06 -8.34 12.77
N PRO A 277 -39.53 -7.07 12.65
CA PRO A 277 -38.66 -5.90 12.68
C PRO A 277 -38.01 -5.70 14.05
N ALA A 278 -36.68 -5.81 14.10
CA ALA A 278 -35.91 -5.20 15.18
C ALA A 278 -35.90 -3.68 14.97
N LYS A 279 -36.30 -2.96 16.03
CA LYS A 279 -36.34 -1.49 16.14
C LYS A 279 -35.05 -0.83 15.61
N PRO A 280 -35.12 0.32 14.90
CA PRO A 280 -33.93 1.01 14.40
C PRO A 280 -32.98 1.38 15.56
N ALA A 281 -31.73 0.92 15.48
CA ALA A 281 -30.68 1.38 16.38
C ALA A 281 -30.38 2.86 16.07
N ALA A 282 -30.47 3.71 17.09
CA ALA A 282 -30.16 5.13 17.00
C ALA A 282 -28.71 5.37 16.51
N ALA A 283 -28.51 6.46 15.75
CA ALA A 283 -27.19 6.92 15.34
C ALA A 283 -26.22 6.98 16.55
N PRO A 284 -24.96 6.54 16.41
CA PRO A 284 -24.03 6.53 17.54
C PRO A 284 -23.79 7.96 18.03
N LYS A 285 -24.14 8.24 19.29
CA LYS A 285 -23.92 9.54 19.93
C LYS A 285 -22.41 9.83 19.98
N GLN A 286 -21.97 10.84 19.24
CA GLN A 286 -20.63 11.39 19.36
C GLN A 286 -20.57 12.36 20.53
N PHE A 287 -19.41 12.44 21.19
CA PHE A 287 -19.15 13.44 22.23
C PHE A 287 -17.66 13.76 22.30
N LEU A 288 -17.34 14.90 22.88
CA LEU A 288 -15.95 15.33 23.06
C LEU A 288 -15.44 14.89 24.43
N ILE A 289 -14.16 14.51 24.49
CA ILE A 289 -13.44 14.31 25.74
C ILE A 289 -12.22 15.22 25.80
N ARG A 290 -11.81 15.62 26.99
CA ARG A 290 -10.55 16.34 27.26
C ARG A 290 -9.62 15.46 28.09
N VAL A 291 -8.35 15.38 27.70
CA VAL A 291 -7.32 14.62 28.42
C VAL A 291 -6.89 15.36 29.68
N LYS A 292 -6.90 14.67 30.83
CA LYS A 292 -6.49 15.19 32.15
C LYS A 292 -5.06 14.82 32.54
N ALA A 293 -4.53 13.72 31.99
CA ALA A 293 -3.21 13.21 32.31
C ALA A 293 -2.10 13.96 31.56
N ASN A 294 -0.94 14.15 32.20
CA ASN A 294 0.24 14.77 31.58
C ASN A 294 0.80 13.96 30.39
N SER A 295 0.61 12.65 30.42
CA SER A 295 0.92 11.72 29.33
C SER A 295 -0.11 10.59 29.33
N LEU A 296 -0.73 10.34 28.18
CA LEU A 296 -1.71 9.27 27.99
C LEU A 296 -1.48 8.59 26.65
N TYR A 297 -1.59 7.26 26.58
CA TYR A 297 -1.39 6.57 25.31
C TYR A 297 -2.65 6.57 24.45
N TYR A 298 -2.48 6.81 23.14
CA TYR A 298 -3.38 6.25 22.14
C TYR A 298 -3.14 4.75 22.01
N TYR A 299 -4.14 4.04 21.49
CA TYR A 299 -4.02 2.64 21.08
C TYR A 299 -4.41 2.51 19.60
N THR A 300 -3.71 1.65 18.88
CA THR A 300 -3.90 1.46 17.42
C THR A 300 -5.05 0.49 17.08
N LYS A 301 -5.47 -0.31 18.06
CA LYS A 301 -6.63 -1.23 18.03
C LYS A 301 -7.25 -1.30 19.43
N PRO A 302 -8.46 -1.84 19.63
CA PRO A 302 -9.10 -1.91 20.94
C PRO A 302 -8.46 -3.02 21.80
N ASP A 303 -7.22 -2.80 22.21
CA ASP A 303 -6.32 -3.72 22.93
C ASP A 303 -5.35 -2.89 23.77
N TRP A 304 -5.30 -3.16 25.09
CA TRP A 304 -4.46 -2.41 26.03
C TRP A 304 -2.95 -2.58 25.81
N ASN A 305 -2.55 -3.58 25.02
CA ASN A 305 -1.16 -3.81 24.63
C ASN A 305 -0.77 -3.04 23.35
N ALA A 306 -1.73 -2.47 22.62
CA ALA A 306 -1.51 -1.83 21.32
C ALA A 306 -1.19 -0.33 21.41
N LYS A 307 -0.31 0.07 22.33
CA LYS A 307 0.03 1.48 22.57
C LYS A 307 0.71 2.10 21.35
N ALA A 308 0.24 3.27 20.92
CA ALA A 308 0.93 4.07 19.91
C ALA A 308 2.17 4.76 20.51
N ALA A 309 3.18 5.01 19.68
CA ALA A 309 4.47 5.56 20.11
C ALA A 309 4.39 7.00 20.64
N ILE A 310 3.39 7.79 20.20
CA ILE A 310 3.26 9.19 20.58
C ILE A 310 2.16 9.34 21.64
N PRO A 311 2.47 9.86 22.85
CA PRO A 311 1.47 10.10 23.88
C PRO A 311 0.63 11.34 23.57
N VAL A 312 -0.63 11.31 24.02
CA VAL A 312 -1.56 12.43 24.04
C VAL A 312 -1.20 13.38 25.17
N LYS A 313 -1.13 14.68 24.86
CA LYS A 313 -0.83 15.73 25.84
C LYS A 313 -2.06 16.08 26.67
N LYS A 314 -1.86 16.49 27.92
CA LYS A 314 -2.90 17.08 28.77
C LYS A 314 -3.60 18.24 28.06
N GLY A 315 -4.91 18.35 28.23
CA GLY A 315 -5.73 19.40 27.61
C GLY A 315 -6.20 19.09 26.19
N THR A 316 -5.63 18.08 25.51
CA THR A 316 -6.08 17.68 24.17
C THR A 316 -7.57 17.31 24.19
N VAL A 317 -8.35 17.89 23.28
CA VAL A 317 -9.77 17.59 23.09
C VAL A 317 -9.93 16.64 21.90
N LEU A 318 -10.66 15.54 22.10
CA LEU A 318 -10.78 14.44 21.13
C LEU A 318 -12.26 14.09 20.92
N THR A 319 -12.63 13.80 19.67
CA THR A 319 -13.98 13.37 19.32
C THR A 319 -14.11 11.86 19.46
N VAL A 320 -14.98 11.42 20.37
CA VAL A 320 -15.34 10.02 20.56
C VAL A 320 -16.51 9.67 19.65
N VAL A 321 -16.36 8.57 18.91
CA VAL A 321 -17.40 8.05 18.00
C VAL A 321 -18.00 6.73 18.49
N GLN A 322 -17.34 6.05 19.42
CA GLN A 322 -17.81 4.79 19.98
C GLN A 322 -17.21 4.54 21.36
N THR A 323 -17.96 3.93 22.26
CA THR A 323 -17.45 3.36 23.51
C THR A 323 -17.44 1.84 23.38
N LEU A 324 -16.33 1.22 23.77
CA LEU A 324 -16.06 -0.21 23.69
C LEU A 324 -15.73 -0.75 25.08
N THR A 325 -15.89 -2.05 25.27
CA THR A 325 -15.37 -2.77 26.44
C THR A 325 -14.23 -3.67 25.96
N VAL A 326 -13.04 -3.48 26.52
CA VAL A 326 -11.81 -4.22 26.19
C VAL A 326 -11.25 -4.79 27.49
N ALA A 327 -11.18 -6.12 27.59
CA ALA A 327 -10.72 -6.82 28.81
C ALA A 327 -11.39 -6.29 30.10
N GLY A 328 -12.71 -6.12 30.08
CA GLY A 328 -13.50 -5.65 31.22
C GLY A 328 -13.49 -4.14 31.49
N SER A 329 -12.64 -3.36 30.79
CA SER A 329 -12.54 -1.91 30.95
C SER A 329 -13.07 -1.14 29.75
N LYS A 330 -13.62 0.06 29.97
CA LYS A 330 -14.11 0.91 28.88
C LYS A 330 -12.98 1.60 28.11
N MET A 331 -13.11 1.66 26.79
CA MET A 331 -12.21 2.34 25.87
C MET A 331 -13.03 3.16 24.87
N TYR A 332 -12.53 4.33 24.48
CA TYR A 332 -13.16 5.16 23.45
C TYR A 332 -12.47 4.96 22.11
N LYS A 333 -13.25 4.78 21.05
CA LYS A 333 -12.81 4.93 19.67
C LYS A 333 -12.94 6.40 19.28
N LEU A 334 -11.88 6.95 18.72
CA LEU A 334 -11.82 8.34 18.29
C LEU A 334 -12.19 8.47 16.81
N LYS A 335 -12.60 9.67 16.40
CA LYS A 335 -12.87 9.99 14.99
C LYS A 335 -11.66 9.76 14.08
N SER A 336 -10.44 9.87 14.62
CA SER A 336 -9.18 9.53 13.95
C SER A 336 -8.99 8.03 13.67
N GLY A 337 -9.82 7.15 14.24
CA GLY A 337 -9.68 5.70 14.15
C GLY A 337 -8.78 5.07 15.22
N THR A 338 -8.05 5.89 15.99
CA THR A 338 -7.29 5.45 17.17
C THR A 338 -8.21 5.31 18.39
N TYR A 339 -7.69 4.70 19.45
CA TYR A 339 -8.42 4.43 20.67
C TYR A 339 -7.74 5.07 21.88
N ILE A 340 -8.50 5.32 22.94
CA ILE A 340 -7.98 5.91 24.18
C ILE A 340 -8.79 5.39 25.38
N THR A 341 -8.19 5.37 26.57
CA THR A 341 -8.92 4.93 27.77
C THR A 341 -10.17 5.79 28.02
N ALA A 342 -11.26 5.15 28.44
CA ALA A 342 -12.45 5.84 28.91
C ALA A 342 -12.43 6.10 30.43
N ASN A 343 -11.33 5.74 31.11
CA ASN A 343 -11.24 5.85 32.56
C ASN A 343 -11.29 7.33 32.99
N PRO A 344 -12.25 7.72 33.85
CA PRO A 344 -12.47 9.10 34.25
C PRO A 344 -11.30 9.70 35.03
N LYS A 345 -10.31 8.91 35.46
CA LYS A 345 -9.05 9.43 36.01
C LYS A 345 -8.24 10.19 34.96
N TYR A 346 -8.28 9.77 33.69
CA TYR A 346 -7.38 10.27 32.63
C TYR A 346 -8.06 11.15 31.60
N VAL A 347 -9.38 11.05 31.45
CA VAL A 347 -10.18 11.84 30.51
C VAL A 347 -11.46 12.34 31.16
N VAL A 348 -12.04 13.42 30.65
CA VAL A 348 -13.34 13.96 31.08
C VAL A 348 -14.18 14.29 29.86
N ILE A 349 -15.49 13.99 29.90
CA ILE A 349 -16.41 14.40 28.84
C ILE A 349 -16.56 15.92 28.90
N VAL A 350 -16.38 16.58 27.76
CA VAL A 350 -16.66 18.02 27.62
C VAL A 350 -18.15 18.14 27.39
N LYS A 351 -18.84 18.84 28.29
CA LYS A 351 -20.26 19.17 28.15
C LYS A 351 -20.44 20.33 27.20
#